data_AF-A0A1Q6E434-F1
#
_entry.id   AF-A0A1Q6E434-F1
#
_cell.length_a   1.000
_cell.length_b   1.000
_cell.length_c   1.000
_cell.angle_alpha   90.00
_cell.angle_beta   90.00
_cell.angle_gamma   90.00
#
_symmetry.space_group_name_H-M   'P 1'
#
loop_
_entity.id
_entity.type
_entity.pdbx_description
1 polymer ?
#
loop_
_entity_poly.entity_id
_entity_poly.type
_entity_poly.pdbx_seq_one_letter_code
_entity_poly.pdbx_strand_id
1 'polypeptide(L)'
;MWLAQARAITKLADEGSCVIVGRCAGAILRGRKNVLTVFVHAPLEIRINHVMDRDGLDSKEAEERIKTIDRERAEHSLSFANATWGAAETHHLVLDSSIQSPRDAAKLIANLAKKAFPEAPLSPCPEKPERKS
;
A
#
# COMPACT_ATOMS: atom_id res chain seq x y z
N MET A 1 -7.34 -19.04 4.89
CA MET A 1 -7.30 -17.98 3.86
C MET A 1 -5.94 -17.25 3.82
N TRP A 2 -5.39 -16.83 4.96
CA TRP A 2 -4.07 -16.15 5.06
C TRP A 2 -2.90 -16.88 4.34
N LEU A 3 -2.74 -18.20 4.55
CA LEU A 3 -1.65 -18.97 3.91
C LEU A 3 -1.68 -18.92 2.38
N ALA A 4 -2.87 -18.87 1.78
CA ALA A 4 -3.00 -18.76 0.33
C ALA A 4 -2.56 -17.38 -0.17
N GLN A 5 -2.88 -16.30 0.57
CA GLN A 5 -2.42 -14.95 0.27
C GLN A 5 -0.90 -14.84 0.43
N ALA A 6 -0.33 -15.39 1.50
CA ALA A 6 1.11 -15.39 1.73
C ALA A 6 1.88 -16.15 0.63
N ARG A 7 1.35 -17.29 0.18
CA ARG A 7 1.89 -18.05 -0.96
C ARG A 7 1.81 -17.24 -2.26
N ALA A 8 0.66 -16.62 -2.54
CA ALA A 8 0.49 -15.80 -3.75
C ALA A 8 1.45 -14.60 -3.75
N ILE A 9 1.56 -13.87 -2.63
CA ILE A 9 2.46 -12.73 -2.47
C ILE A 9 3.93 -13.15 -2.66
N THR A 10 4.33 -14.26 -2.03
CA THR A 10 5.68 -14.81 -2.16
C THR A 10 5.98 -15.19 -3.61
N LYS A 11 5.06 -15.92 -4.26
CA LYS A 11 5.19 -16.33 -5.65
C LYS A 11 5.33 -15.14 -6.59
N LEU A 12 4.48 -14.11 -6.46
CA LEU A 12 4.56 -12.90 -7.28
C LEU A 12 5.90 -12.15 -7.08
N ALA A 13 6.41 -12.10 -5.85
CA ALA A 13 7.70 -11.49 -5.55
C ALA A 13 8.90 -12.30 -6.11
N ASP A 14 8.74 -13.61 -6.29
CA ASP A 14 9.74 -14.49 -6.90
C ASP A 14 9.73 -14.44 -8.43
N GLU A 15 8.58 -14.15 -9.05
CA GLU A 15 8.45 -14.02 -10.51
C GLU A 15 9.07 -12.73 -11.06
N GLY A 16 9.12 -11.67 -10.26
CA GLY A 16 9.79 -10.43 -10.63
C GLY A 16 9.34 -9.20 -9.86
N SER A 17 9.81 -8.04 -10.32
CA SER A 17 9.48 -6.74 -9.75
C SER A 17 7.97 -6.47 -9.83
N CYS A 18 7.33 -6.25 -8.68
CA CYS A 18 5.90 -5.97 -8.60
C CYS A 18 5.56 -4.95 -7.49
N VAL A 19 4.34 -4.39 -7.56
CA VAL A 19 3.77 -3.55 -6.50
C VAL A 19 2.61 -4.29 -5.86
N ILE A 20 2.69 -4.50 -4.54
CA ILE A 20 1.66 -5.20 -3.77
C ILE A 20 1.02 -4.24 -2.78
N VAL A 21 -0.30 -4.09 -2.85
CA VAL A 21 -1.06 -3.16 -1.99
C VAL A 21 -1.75 -3.94 -0.86
N GLY A 22 -1.39 -3.63 0.38
CA GLY A 22 -2.05 -4.16 1.58
C GLY A 22 -1.71 -5.63 1.88
N ARG A 23 -2.69 -6.37 2.45
CA ARG A 23 -2.62 -7.81 2.79
C ARG A 23 -1.39 -8.22 3.62
N CYS A 24 -0.88 -7.29 4.44
CA CYS A 24 0.33 -7.50 5.26
C CYS A 24 1.55 -7.95 4.45
N ALA A 25 1.65 -7.56 3.17
CA ALA A 25 2.75 -7.95 2.29
C ALA A 25 4.12 -7.57 2.87
N GLY A 26 4.23 -6.42 3.55
CA GLY A 26 5.46 -6.00 4.22
C GLY A 26 5.91 -6.95 5.35
N ALA A 27 4.98 -7.60 6.05
CA ALA A 27 5.29 -8.60 7.05
C ALA A 27 5.61 -9.97 6.42
N ILE A 28 4.85 -10.36 5.40
CA ILE A 28 5.06 -11.62 4.67
C ILE A 28 6.43 -11.64 3.98
N LEU A 29 6.85 -10.51 3.42
CA LEU A 29 8.13 -10.36 2.71
C LEU A 29 9.26 -9.85 3.63
N ARG A 30 9.05 -9.83 4.95
CA ARG A 30 10.06 -9.39 5.92
C ARG A 30 11.33 -10.24 5.78
N GLY A 31 12.49 -9.58 5.71
CA GLY A 31 13.79 -10.24 5.53
C GLY A 31 14.24 -10.43 4.09
N ARG A 32 13.37 -10.19 3.09
CA ARG A 32 13.82 -10.06 1.69
C ARG A 32 14.60 -8.76 1.50
N LYS A 33 15.70 -8.84 0.75
CA LYS A 33 16.66 -7.72 0.58
C LYS A 33 16.20 -6.63 -0.40
N ASN A 34 15.21 -6.92 -1.23
CA ASN A 34 14.77 -6.07 -2.36
C ASN A 34 13.31 -5.63 -2.21
N VAL A 35 12.90 -5.27 -1.00
CA VAL A 35 11.52 -4.87 -0.68
C VAL A 35 11.49 -3.48 -0.08
N LEU A 36 10.77 -2.56 -0.73
CA LEU A 36 10.40 -1.27 -0.15
C LEU A 36 8.99 -1.37 0.41
N THR A 37 8.82 -1.11 1.71
CA THR A 37 7.50 -1.03 2.35
C THR A 37 7.12 0.42 2.57
N VAL A 38 5.95 0.81 2.06
CA VAL A 38 5.46 2.19 2.12
C VAL A 38 4.07 2.19 2.73
N PHE A 39 3.85 3.07 3.71
CA PHE A 39 2.54 3.39 4.25
C PHE A 39 2.13 4.78 3.73
N VAL A 40 0.94 4.89 3.15
CA VAL A 40 0.40 6.16 2.64
C VAL A 40 -0.81 6.54 3.47
N HIS A 41 -0.81 7.77 3.99
CA HIS A 41 -1.92 8.32 4.75
C HIS A 41 -2.29 9.73 4.28
N ALA A 42 -3.35 10.29 4.85
CA ALA A 42 -3.76 11.68 4.70
C ALA A 42 -4.66 12.07 5.90
N PRO A 43 -4.82 13.37 6.20
CA PRO A 43 -5.81 13.85 7.15
C PRO A 43 -7.21 13.31 6.86
N LEU A 44 -8.00 13.05 7.90
CA LEU A 44 -9.33 12.43 7.77
C LEU A 44 -10.25 13.21 6.83
N GLU A 45 -10.27 14.54 6.92
CA GLU A 45 -11.12 15.39 6.08
C GLU A 45 -10.84 15.22 4.58
N ILE A 46 -9.56 15.14 4.20
CA ILE A 46 -9.14 14.92 2.81
C ILE A 46 -9.59 13.54 2.33
N ARG A 47 -9.50 12.54 3.21
CA ARG A 47 -9.93 11.18 2.90
C ARG A 47 -11.45 11.10 2.73
N ILE A 48 -12.22 11.81 3.56
CA ILE A 48 -13.68 11.90 3.46
C ILE A 48 -14.06 12.44 2.09
N ASN A 49 -13.53 13.60 1.70
CA ASN A 49 -13.82 14.21 0.39
C ASN A 49 -13.52 13.25 -0.76
N HIS A 50 -12.36 12.58 -0.71
CA HIS A 50 -11.98 11.61 -1.74
C HIS A 50 -12.94 10.42 -1.82
N VAL A 51 -13.42 9.90 -0.67
CA VAL A 51 -14.36 8.78 -0.64
C VAL A 51 -15.74 9.20 -1.10
N MET A 52 -16.21 10.41 -0.73
CA MET A 52 -17.45 10.98 -1.23
C MET A 52 -17.43 11.07 -2.76
N ASP A 53 -16.37 11.65 -3.34
CA ASP A 53 -16.22 11.80 -4.79
C ASP A 53 -16.15 10.46 -5.52
N ARG A 54 -15.46 9.47 -4.94
CA ARG A 54 -15.25 8.15 -5.56
C ARG A 54 -16.49 7.25 -5.48
N ASP A 55 -17.14 7.22 -4.33
CA ASP A 55 -18.20 6.26 -4.02
C ASP A 55 -19.61 6.87 -4.10
N GLY A 56 -19.74 8.18 -4.28
CA GLY A 56 -21.03 8.89 -4.33
C GLY A 56 -21.76 8.93 -2.99
N LEU A 57 -21.01 8.96 -1.89
CA LEU A 57 -21.52 8.92 -0.51
C LEU A 57 -21.62 10.31 0.10
N ASP A 58 -22.47 10.46 1.12
CA ASP A 58 -22.42 11.65 1.97
C ASP A 58 -21.20 11.62 2.92
N SER A 59 -20.92 12.76 3.57
CA SER A 59 -19.77 12.89 4.46
C SER A 59 -19.78 11.91 5.64
N LYS A 60 -20.96 11.62 6.20
CA LYS A 60 -21.10 10.73 7.36
C LYS A 60 -20.91 9.28 6.94
N GLU A 61 -21.50 8.88 5.82
CA GLU A 61 -21.31 7.56 5.22
C GLU A 61 -19.85 7.32 4.84
N ALA A 62 -19.20 8.32 4.25
CA ALA A 62 -17.78 8.27 3.90
C ALA A 62 -16.88 8.13 5.13
N GLU A 63 -17.15 8.90 6.19
CA GLU A 63 -16.42 8.80 7.45
C GLU A 63 -16.56 7.42 8.11
N GLU A 64 -17.78 6.90 8.22
CA GLU A 64 -18.04 5.58 8.81
C GLU A 64 -17.43 4.44 7.98
N ARG A 65 -17.45 4.57 6.65
CA ARG A 65 -16.76 3.64 5.74
C ARG A 65 -15.25 3.67 5.96
N ILE A 66 -14.66 4.86 6.12
CA ILE A 66 -13.23 5.02 6.42
C ILE A 66 -12.88 4.34 7.75
N LYS A 67 -13.62 4.63 8.82
CA LYS A 67 -13.38 4.04 10.14
C LYS A 67 -13.50 2.51 10.12
N THR A 68 -14.49 1.99 9.41
CA THR A 68 -14.70 0.54 9.28
C THR A 68 -13.52 -0.13 8.59
N ILE A 69 -13.10 0.40 7.43
CA ILE A 69 -11.96 -0.14 6.67
C ILE A 69 -10.65 -0.03 7.45
N ASP A 70 -10.42 1.09 8.14
CA ASP A 70 -9.20 1.30 8.93
C ASP A 70 -9.14 0.34 10.12
N ARG A 71 -10.27 0.13 10.82
CA ARG A 71 -10.39 -0.86 11.89
C ARG A 71 -10.10 -2.27 11.37
N GLU A 72 -10.71 -2.67 10.26
CA GLU A 72 -10.48 -4.00 9.66
C GLU A 72 -9.01 -4.20 9.26
N ARG A 73 -8.36 -3.17 8.72
CA ARG A 73 -6.93 -3.20 8.38
C ARG A 73 -6.06 -3.32 9.63
N ALA A 74 -6.39 -2.58 10.68
CA ALA A 74 -5.67 -2.63 11.95
C ALA A 74 -5.78 -4.00 12.62
N GLU A 75 -6.99 -4.55 12.70
CA GLU A 75 -7.24 -5.90 13.23
C GLU A 75 -6.44 -6.95 12.44
N HIS A 76 -6.49 -6.90 11.11
CA HIS A 76 -5.76 -7.82 10.25
C HIS A 76 -4.23 -7.69 10.41
N SER A 77 -3.70 -6.47 10.50
CA SER A 77 -2.26 -6.25 10.75
C SER A 77 -1.83 -6.76 12.12
N LEU A 78 -2.63 -6.53 13.16
CA LEU A 78 -2.32 -7.02 14.51
C LEU A 78 -2.33 -8.54 14.55
N SER A 79 -3.40 -9.19 14.05
CA SER A 79 -3.56 -10.64 14.13
C SER A 79 -2.48 -11.42 13.38
N PHE A 80 -1.95 -10.89 12.28
CA PHE A 80 -1.07 -11.66 11.39
C PHE A 80 0.36 -11.15 11.29
N ALA A 81 0.61 -9.87 11.55
CA ALA A 81 1.94 -9.27 11.45
C ALA A 81 2.52 -8.84 12.82
N ASN A 82 1.73 -8.95 13.89
CA ASN A 82 2.01 -8.41 15.22
C ASN A 82 2.54 -6.97 15.16
N ALA A 83 1.92 -6.18 14.29
CA ALA A 83 2.37 -4.86 13.88
C ALA A 83 1.23 -3.86 14.03
N THR A 84 1.53 -2.71 14.63
CA THR A 84 0.60 -1.60 14.72
C THR A 84 0.40 -0.98 13.34
N TRP A 85 -0.85 -0.85 12.91
CA TRP A 85 -1.18 -0.28 11.60
C TRP A 85 -0.77 1.20 11.54
N GLY A 86 -0.04 1.56 10.48
CA GLY A 86 0.51 2.90 10.30
C GLY A 86 1.76 3.22 11.12
N ALA A 87 2.31 2.26 11.87
CA ALA A 87 3.49 2.48 12.68
C ALA A 87 4.76 2.60 11.82
N ALA A 88 5.54 3.65 12.07
CA ALA A 88 6.73 3.97 11.28
C ALA A 88 7.81 2.91 11.40
N GLU A 89 7.89 2.19 12.52
CA GLU A 89 8.89 1.14 12.75
C GLU A 89 8.68 -0.08 11.83
N THR A 90 7.49 -0.20 11.23
CA THR A 90 7.11 -1.35 10.40
C THR A 90 7.23 -1.05 8.90
N HIS A 91 7.53 0.19 8.52
CA HIS A 91 7.64 0.65 7.15
C HIS A 91 8.95 1.39 6.88
N HIS A 92 9.47 1.29 5.67
CA HIS A 92 10.65 2.07 5.26
C HIS A 92 10.29 3.53 4.97
N LEU A 93 9.05 3.81 4.57
CA LEU A 93 8.53 5.14 4.30
C LEU A 93 7.09 5.25 4.77
N VAL A 94 6.81 6.30 5.55
CA VAL A 94 5.46 6.76 5.86
C VAL A 94 5.24 8.09 5.14
N LEU A 95 4.27 8.14 4.24
CA LEU A 95 4.04 9.28 3.36
C LEU A 95 2.65 9.87 3.58
N ASP A 96 2.62 11.13 3.99
CA ASP A 96 1.41 11.94 3.89
C ASP A 96 1.19 12.31 2.41
N SER A 97 0.04 11.89 1.86
CA SER A 97 -0.35 12.16 0.48
C SER A 97 -1.11 13.47 0.31
N SER A 98 -1.44 14.19 1.39
CA SER A 98 -2.10 15.48 1.32
C SER A 98 -1.20 16.63 0.89
N ILE A 99 0.12 16.48 1.04
CA ILE A 99 1.08 17.56 0.80
C ILE A 99 1.48 17.70 -0.68
N GLN A 100 1.13 16.74 -1.53
CA GLN A 100 1.54 16.73 -2.95
C GLN A 100 0.59 15.90 -3.82
N SER A 101 0.71 16.05 -5.14
CA SER A 101 -0.09 15.28 -6.09
C SER A 101 0.23 13.77 -6.02
N PRO A 102 -0.73 12.88 -6.34
CA PRO A 102 -0.46 11.44 -6.44
C PRO A 102 0.68 11.09 -7.40
N ARG A 103 0.87 11.90 -8.46
CA ARG A 103 1.94 11.72 -9.43
C ARG A 103 3.31 12.01 -8.81
N ASP A 104 3.42 13.04 -7.99
CA ASP A 104 4.69 13.41 -7.36
C ASP A 104 5.04 12.48 -6.20
N ALA A 105 4.03 12.06 -5.43
CA ALA A 105 4.17 10.97 -4.46
C ALA A 105 4.70 9.69 -5.11
N ALA A 106 4.15 9.30 -6.27
CA ALA A 106 4.61 8.12 -7.01
C ALA A 106 6.07 8.28 -7.50
N LYS A 107 6.46 9.45 -7.99
CA LYS A 107 7.86 9.73 -8.39
C LYS A 107 8.80 9.63 -7.19
N LEU A 108 8.41 10.18 -6.04
CA LEU A 108 9.21 10.11 -4.81
C LEU A 108 9.46 8.65 -4.41
N ILE A 109 8.41 7.84 -4.36
CA ILE A 109 8.51 6.41 -4.02
C ILE A 109 9.38 5.66 -5.03
N ALA A 110 9.16 5.90 -6.33
CA ALA A 110 9.93 5.25 -7.39
C ALA A 110 11.43 5.61 -7.33
N ASN A 111 11.76 6.87 -7.07
CA ASN A 111 13.13 7.32 -6.93
C ASN A 111 13.81 6.73 -5.69
N LEU A 112 13.09 6.62 -4.57
CA LEU A 112 13.58 5.95 -3.38
C LEU A 112 13.88 4.47 -3.66
N ALA A 113 12.96 3.76 -4.32
CA ALA A 113 13.16 2.36 -4.69
C ALA A 113 14.39 2.14 -5.58
N LYS A 114 14.57 2.99 -6.60
CA LYS A 114 15.75 2.93 -7.50
C LYS A 114 17.07 3.16 -6.76
N LYS A 115 17.09 4.10 -5.81
CA LYS A 115 18.30 4.39 -5.01
C LYS A 115 18.61 3.27 -4.01
N ALA A 116 17.58 2.71 -3.39
CA ALA A 116 17.73 1.63 -2.42
C ALA A 116 18.16 0.31 -3.09
N PHE A 117 17.69 0.05 -4.31
CA PHE A 117 17.90 -1.22 -5.03
C PHE A 117 18.37 -0.98 -6.47
N PRO A 118 19.63 -0.52 -6.68
CA PRO A 118 20.14 -0.17 -8.01
C PRO A 118 20.26 -1.38 -8.96
N GLU A 119 20.56 -2.56 -8.41
CA GLU A 119 20.72 -3.81 -9.17
C GLU A 119 19.40 -4.53 -9.44
N ALA A 120 18.28 -4.01 -8.94
CA ALA A 120 16.98 -4.64 -9.18
C ALA A 120 16.61 -4.49 -10.66
N PRO A 121 16.25 -5.59 -11.36
CA PRO A 121 15.77 -5.48 -12.72
C PRO A 121 14.46 -4.68 -12.68
N LEU A 122 14.51 -3.45 -13.17
CA LEU A 122 13.33 -2.68 -13.55
C LEU A 122 12.79 -3.28 -14.84
N SER A 123 12.43 -4.55 -14.80
CA SER A 123 11.65 -5.16 -15.88
C SER A 123 10.42 -4.28 -16.05
N PRO A 124 10.03 -3.93 -17.29
CA PRO A 124 8.82 -3.15 -17.49
C PRO A 124 7.67 -3.89 -16.81
N CYS A 125 6.84 -3.14 -16.08
CA CYS A 125 5.58 -3.67 -15.58
C CYS A 125 4.89 -4.41 -16.74
N PRO A 126 4.33 -5.61 -16.53
CA PRO A 126 3.41 -6.16 -17.52
C PRO A 126 2.40 -5.07 -17.89
N GLU A 127 2.16 -4.89 -19.19
CA GLU A 127 1.28 -3.84 -19.70
C GLU A 127 0.00 -3.82 -18.86
N LYS A 128 -0.35 -2.63 -18.33
CA LYS A 128 -1.57 -2.47 -17.54
C LYS A 128 -2.71 -3.00 -18.41
N PRO A 129 -3.54 -3.94 -17.92
CA PRO A 129 -4.73 -4.32 -18.66
C PRO A 129 -5.53 -3.05 -18.93
N GLU A 130 -5.84 -2.79 -20.19
CA GLU A 130 -6.63 -1.65 -20.60
C GLU A 130 -7.90 -1.62 -19.74
N ARG A 131 -8.12 -0.49 -19.06
CA ARG A 131 -9.39 -0.26 -18.39
C ARG A 131 -10.45 -0.20 -19.48
N LYS A 132 -11.22 -1.27 -19.66
CA LYS A 132 -12.49 -1.20 -20.39
C LYS A 132 -13.35 -0.18 -19.63
N SER A 133 -13.57 0.97 -20.28
CA SER A 133 -14.54 1.99 -19.89
C SER A 133 -15.94 1.42 -19.89
#